data_AF-A0A752NGJ3-F1
#
_entry.id   AF-A0A752NGJ3-F1
#
_cell.length_a   1.000
_cell.length_b   1.000
_cell.length_c   1.000
_cell.angle_alpha   90.00
_cell.angle_beta   90.00
_cell.angle_gamma   90.00
#
_symmetry.space_group_name_H-M   'P 1'
#
loop_
_entity.id
_entity.type
_entity.pdbx_description
1 polymer ?
#
loop_
_entity_poly.entity_id
_entity_poly.type
_entity_poly.pdbx_seq_one_letter_code
_entity_poly.pdbx_strand_id
1 'polypeptide(L)'
;MTSKDSNVSSIPELTDFEVSYSLLTNEVYLSTSFTDNMACIPNWPLQELPDQFMCISRTRAVALIEELQKAIDYMNAGIERRSENLIQ
;
A
#
# COMPACT_ATOMS: atom_id res chain seq x y z
N MET A 1 -28.27 17.09 -5.73
CA MET A 1 -26.99 17.17 -4.99
C MET A 1 -26.34 15.80 -5.11
N THR A 2 -25.36 15.64 -5.98
CA THR A 2 -24.54 14.42 -6.04
C THR A 2 -23.54 14.53 -4.89
N SER A 3 -23.78 13.82 -3.79
CA SER A 3 -22.71 13.59 -2.82
C SER A 3 -21.63 12.83 -3.56
N LYS A 4 -20.51 13.52 -3.80
CA LYS A 4 -19.27 12.87 -4.20
C LYS A 4 -18.84 12.15 -2.94
N ASP A 5 -19.22 10.88 -2.81
CA ASP A 5 -18.84 10.06 -1.66
C ASP A 5 -17.32 9.95 -1.70
N SER A 6 -16.67 10.86 -0.97
CA SER A 6 -15.26 10.77 -0.62
C SER A 6 -15.13 9.50 0.23
N ASN A 7 -14.98 8.34 -0.42
CA ASN A 7 -14.74 7.07 0.27
C ASN A 7 -13.32 7.11 0.84
N VAL A 8 -13.19 7.74 2.00
CA VAL A 8 -12.01 7.70 2.86
C VAL A 8 -11.86 6.30 3.49
N SER A 9 -12.90 5.46 3.39
CA SER A 9 -12.91 4.05 3.79
C SER A 9 -12.63 3.11 2.62
N SER A 10 -12.36 1.85 2.94
CA SER A 10 -12.07 0.79 1.96
C SER A 10 -10.72 0.95 1.25
N ILE A 11 -9.82 1.80 1.77
CA ILE A 11 -8.44 1.85 1.29
C ILE A 11 -7.71 0.67 1.94
N PRO A 12 -7.11 -0.26 1.17
CA PRO A 12 -6.37 -1.37 1.72
C PRO A 12 -5.13 -0.90 2.49
N GLU A 13 -5.15 -1.08 3.80
CA GLU A 13 -3.97 -0.96 4.64
C GLU A 13 -3.22 -2.29 4.65
N LEU A 14 -1.95 -2.26 4.22
CA LEU A 14 -1.09 -3.43 4.24
C LEU A 14 -0.80 -3.81 5.70
N THR A 15 -1.20 -5.02 6.10
CA THR A 15 -1.05 -5.50 7.49
C THR A 15 0.01 -6.58 7.64
N ASP A 16 0.20 -7.39 6.60
CA ASP A 16 1.23 -8.42 6.58
C ASP A 16 1.76 -8.63 5.16
N PHE A 17 3.01 -9.11 5.08
CA PHE A 17 3.59 -9.51 3.80
C PHE A 17 4.68 -10.59 3.96
N GLU A 18 4.71 -11.52 3.02
CA GLU A 18 5.76 -12.55 2.88
C GLU A 18 6.52 -12.34 1.57
N VAL A 19 7.86 -12.48 1.62
CA VAL A 19 8.74 -12.29 0.47
C VAL A 19 9.45 -13.61 0.13
N SER A 20 9.38 -14.01 -1.13
CA SER A 20 10.24 -15.05 -1.69
C SER A 20 10.91 -14.57 -2.99
N TYR A 21 11.88 -15.32 -3.51
CA TYR A 21 12.64 -14.89 -4.68
C TYR A 21 13.09 -16.05 -5.58
N SER A 22 13.39 -15.73 -6.83
CA SER A 22 13.94 -16.64 -7.83
C SER A 22 15.16 -16.00 -8.50
N LEU A 23 16.34 -16.62 -8.32
CA LEU A 23 17.56 -16.18 -9.01
C LEU A 23 17.52 -16.49 -10.51
N LEU A 24 16.81 -17.55 -10.90
CA LEU A 24 16.70 -17.98 -12.29
C LEU A 24 15.93 -16.96 -13.13
N THR A 25 14.82 -16.45 -12.59
CA THR A 25 13.97 -15.46 -13.27
C THR A 25 14.31 -14.02 -12.86
N ASN A 26 15.17 -13.85 -11.85
CA ASN A 26 15.59 -12.56 -11.30
C ASN A 26 14.40 -11.71 -10.79
N GLU A 27 13.52 -12.38 -10.05
CA GLU A 27 12.24 -11.85 -9.57
C GLU A 27 12.08 -12.06 -8.06
N VAL A 28 11.26 -11.19 -7.47
CA VAL A 28 10.78 -11.24 -6.09
C VAL A 28 9.28 -11.48 -6.14
N TYR A 29 8.79 -12.37 -5.30
CA TYR A 29 7.37 -12.63 -5.13
C TYR A 29 6.92 -12.13 -3.76
N LEU A 30 5.78 -11.45 -3.74
CA LEU A 30 5.21 -10.84 -2.54
C LEU A 30 3.80 -11.40 -2.33
N SER A 31 3.56 -12.00 -1.18
CA SER A 31 2.21 -12.27 -0.68
C SER A 31 1.86 -11.15 0.29
N THR A 32 0.70 -10.50 0.15
CA THR A 32 0.28 -9.37 0.98
C THR A 32 -1.12 -9.56 1.52
N SER A 33 -1.34 -9.18 2.77
CA SER A 33 -2.65 -9.15 3.42
C SER A 33 -3.05 -7.74 3.80
N PHE A 34 -4.36 -7.47 3.75
CA PHE A 34 -4.90 -6.13 3.94
C PHE A 34 -6.05 -6.10 4.94
N THR A 35 -6.20 -4.95 5.59
CA THR A 35 -7.42 -4.58 6.30
C THR A 35 -7.95 -3.25 5.77
N ASP A 36 -9.22 -2.95 6.01
CA ASP A 36 -9.75 -1.60 5.76
C ASP A 36 -9.00 -0.59 6.64
N ASN A 37 -8.53 0.52 6.07
CA ASN A 37 -7.84 1.58 6.80
C ASN A 37 -8.68 2.20 7.94
N MET A 38 -10.00 1.97 7.94
CA MET A 38 -10.92 2.41 8.98
C MET A 38 -11.24 1.30 10.00
N ALA A 39 -10.56 0.14 9.94
CA ALA A 39 -10.88 -1.03 10.76
C ALA A 39 -10.74 -0.82 12.28
N CYS A 40 -9.96 0.18 12.70
CA CYS A 40 -9.81 0.54 14.11
C CYS A 40 -10.97 1.38 14.68
N ILE A 41 -11.91 1.84 13.83
CA ILE A 41 -13.02 2.70 14.25
C ILE A 41 -14.18 1.83 14.79
N PRO A 42 -14.65 2.07 16.03
CA PRO A 42 -15.77 1.33 16.59
C PRO A 42 -17.04 1.44 15.73
N ASN A 43 -17.70 0.31 15.50
CA ASN A 43 -18.92 0.18 14.69
C ASN A 43 -18.76 0.55 13.21
N TRP A 44 -17.53 0.67 12.70
CA TRP A 44 -17.30 0.86 11.28
C TRP A 44 -17.63 -0.43 10.52
N PRO A 45 -18.38 -0.36 9.39
CA PRO A 45 -18.61 -1.53 8.56
C PRO A 45 -17.29 -1.95 7.90
N LEU A 46 -16.75 -3.09 8.32
CA LEU A 46 -15.52 -3.63 7.75
C LEU A 46 -15.79 -4.22 6.37
N GLN A 47 -14.99 -3.83 5.39
CA GLN A 47 -14.94 -4.49 4.10
C GLN A 47 -13.87 -5.58 4.11
N GLU A 48 -14.22 -6.78 3.63
CA GLU A 48 -13.21 -7.81 3.33
C GLU A 48 -12.39 -7.38 2.11
N LEU A 49 -11.08 -7.36 2.28
CA LEU A 49 -10.13 -7.04 1.23
C LEU A 49 -9.30 -8.31 0.94
N PRO A 50 -9.27 -8.78 -0.32
CA PRO A 50 -8.60 -10.03 -0.62
C PRO A 50 -7.08 -9.87 -0.53
N ASP A 51 -6.42 -10.92 -0.06
CA ASP A 51 -4.97 -11.06 -0.16
C ASP A 51 -4.52 -10.99 -1.62
N GLN A 52 -3.32 -10.45 -1.83
CA GLN A 52 -2.72 -10.36 -3.17
C GLN A 52 -1.40 -11.10 -3.23
N PHE A 53 -1.18 -11.79 -4.34
CA PHE A 53 0.11 -12.38 -4.69
C PHE A 53 0.66 -11.69 -5.93
N MET A 54 1.87 -11.16 -5.82
CA MET A 54 2.48 -10.31 -6.84
C MET A 54 3.88 -10.78 -7.20
N CYS A 55 4.26 -10.62 -8.48
CA CYS A 55 5.62 -10.79 -8.95
C CYS A 55 6.22 -9.42 -9.31
N ILE A 56 7.44 -9.18 -8.87
CA ILE A 56 8.17 -7.94 -9.06
C ILE A 56 9.57 -8.30 -9.60
N SER A 57 9.95 -7.75 -10.75
CA SER A 57 11.32 -7.92 -11.23
C SER A 57 12.31 -7.29 -10.25
N ARG A 58 13.52 -7.85 -10.13
CA ARG A 58 14.54 -7.33 -9.20
C ARG A 58 14.77 -5.82 -9.33
N THR A 59 14.82 -5.29 -10.56
CA THR A 59 15.00 -3.85 -10.80
C THR A 59 13.84 -3.03 -10.27
N ARG A 60 12.59 -3.50 -10.43
CA ARG A 60 11.40 -2.82 -9.89
C ARG A 60 11.36 -2.89 -8.37
N ALA A 61 11.77 -4.02 -7.79
CA ALA A 61 11.84 -4.17 -6.33
C ALA A 61 12.84 -3.20 -5.70
N VAL A 62 14.04 -3.04 -6.31
CA VAL A 62 15.03 -2.05 -5.84
C VAL A 62 14.46 -0.63 -5.91
N ALA A 63 13.87 -0.24 -7.04
CA ALA A 63 13.28 1.08 -7.19
C ALA A 63 12.12 1.34 -6.20
N LEU A 64 11.32 0.30 -5.90
CA LEU A 64 10.26 0.38 -4.90
C LEU A 64 10.82 0.64 -3.50
N ILE A 65 11.87 -0.08 -3.10
CA ILE A 65 12.53 0.12 -1.80
C ILE A 65 13.09 1.54 -1.69
N GLU A 66 13.73 2.05 -2.74
CA GLU A 66 14.28 3.40 -2.77
C GLU A 66 13.20 4.48 -2.58
N GLU A 67 12.07 4.38 -3.29
CA GLU A 67 10.97 5.34 -3.14
C GLU A 67 10.24 5.21 -1.80
N LEU A 68 10.08 3.99 -1.25
CA LEU A 68 9.54 3.79 0.10
C LEU A 68 10.43 4.42 1.16
N GLN A 69 11.75 4.19 1.08
CA GLN A 69 12.71 4.77 2.03
C GLN A 69 12.68 6.30 1.96
N LYS A 70 12.66 6.86 0.77
CA LYS A 70 12.57 8.31 0.56
C LYS A 70 11.29 8.91 1.18
N ALA A 71 10.15 8.22 1.05
CA ALA A 71 8.90 8.67 1.69
C ALA A 71 9.02 8.70 3.21
N ILE A 72 9.62 7.65 3.81
CA ILE A 72 9.88 7.58 5.26
C ILE A 72 10.82 8.72 5.70
N ASP A 73 11.89 8.98 4.94
CA ASP A 73 12.85 10.04 5.25
C ASP A 73 12.17 11.42 5.25
N TYR A 74 11.27 11.68 4.29
CA TYR A 74 10.47 12.90 4.26
C TYR A 74 9.51 13.01 5.45
N MET A 75 8.85 11.91 5.84
CA MET A 75 8.00 11.89 7.04
C MET A 75 8.81 12.22 8.31
N ASN A 76 9.98 11.61 8.45
CA ASN A 76 10.89 11.86 9.59
C ASN A 76 11.40 13.31 9.61
N ALA A 77 11.58 13.92 8.44
CA ALA A 77 11.95 15.33 8.31
C ALA A 77 10.77 16.30 8.50
N GLY A 78 9.55 15.81 8.71
CA GLY A 78 8.34 16.64 8.82
C GLY A 78 7.92 17.29 7.51
N ILE A 79 8.34 16.74 6.37
CA ILE A 79 8.01 17.26 5.04
C ILE A 79 6.71 16.60 4.58
N GLU A 80 5.63 17.38 4.54
CA GLU A 80 4.34 16.92 4.02
C GLU A 80 4.33 16.97 2.49
N ARG A 81 4.19 15.80 1.86
CA ARG A 81 4.05 15.71 0.40
C ARG A 81 2.57 15.84 0.05
N ARG A 82 2.17 16.97 -0.53
CA ARG A 82 0.84 17.07 -1.18
C ARG A 82 0.84 16.22 -2.43
N SER A 83 0.16 15.09 -2.39
CA SER A 83 -0.09 14.29 -3.59
C SER A 83 -1.16 14.98 -4.40
N GLU A 84 -0.81 15.57 -5.54
CA GLU A 84 -1.75 16.32 -6.39
C GLU A 84 -2.85 15.41 -7.02
N ASN A 85 -2.77 14.08 -6.84
CA ASN A 85 -3.64 13.10 -7.51
C ASN A 85 -4.41 12.13 -6.59
N LEU A 86 -4.49 12.35 -5.27
CA LEU A 86 -5.24 11.45 -4.36
C LEU A 86 -6.75 11.78 -4.22
N ILE A 87 -7.26 12.73 -5.01
CA ILE A 87 -8.71 13.01 -5.08
C ILE A 87 -9.13 12.95 -6.54
N GLN A 88 -9.72 11.84 -6.98
CA GLN A 88 -10.68 11.83 -8.09
C GLN A 88 -11.96 11.15 -7.67
#